data_AF-A0A9D9L9U9-F1
#
_entry.id   AF-A0A9D9L9U9-F1
#
_cell.length_a   1.000
_cell.length_b   1.000
_cell.length_c   1.000
_cell.angle_alpha   90.00
_cell.angle_beta   90.00
_cell.angle_gamma   90.00
#
_symmetry.space_group_name_H-M   'P 1'
#
loop_
_entity.id
_entity.type
_entity.pdbx_description
1 polymer ?
#
loop_
_entity_poly.entity_id
_entity_poly.type
_entity_poly.pdbx_seq_one_letter_code
_entity_poly.pdbx_strand_id
1 'polypeptide(L)'
;PDALHKGVISGIVSSGEVMKDMNYAVYCKHVVEARLPVISFAVVMNKKKWDSLPEDVKQVFDDLYFEQAEWTGAYVDQHVEDALAWSKETHGVTVSSLNDEQIAAVKAKLAPIMDAYVKRVAQNGIDGQKLIDFLQNGEGNGK
;
A
#
# COMPACT_ATOMS: atom_id res chain seq x y z
N PRO A 1 -3.00 9.30 -15.40
CA PRO A 1 -3.21 10.69 -15.92
C PRO A 1 -3.99 10.78 -17.24
N ASP A 2 -3.53 10.14 -18.33
CA ASP A 2 -4.17 10.23 -19.66
C ASP A 2 -5.65 9.78 -19.65
N ALA A 3 -5.96 8.68 -18.97
CA ALA A 3 -7.33 8.17 -18.85
C ALA A 3 -8.28 9.12 -18.09
N LEU A 4 -7.80 9.85 -17.07
CA LEU A 4 -8.59 10.89 -16.39
C LEU A 4 -8.81 12.09 -17.31
N HIS A 5 -7.75 12.55 -17.99
CA HIS A 5 -7.82 13.69 -18.90
C HIS A 5 -8.81 13.45 -20.05
N LYS A 6 -8.81 12.23 -20.59
CA LYS A 6 -9.73 11.81 -21.65
C LYS A 6 -11.13 11.44 -21.14
N GLY A 7 -11.38 11.49 -19.83
CA GLY A 7 -12.67 11.14 -19.23
C GLY A 7 -13.03 9.65 -19.31
N VAL A 8 -12.05 8.76 -19.53
CA VAL A 8 -12.27 7.30 -19.54
C VAL A 8 -12.54 6.78 -18.14
N ILE A 9 -11.92 7.40 -17.14
CA ILE A 9 -12.13 7.14 -15.72
C ILE A 9 -12.44 8.44 -15.00
N SER A 10 -13.15 8.37 -13.88
CA SER A 10 -13.53 9.52 -13.06
C SER A 10 -12.75 9.63 -11.75
N GLY A 11 -11.81 8.71 -11.50
CA GLY A 11 -11.04 8.66 -10.28
C GLY A 11 -10.06 7.49 -10.29
N ILE A 12 -9.26 7.41 -9.23
CA ILE A 12 -8.29 6.34 -9.00
C ILE A 12 -8.42 5.83 -7.56
N VAL A 13 -7.99 4.61 -7.32
CA VAL A 13 -7.81 4.04 -5.97
C VAL A 13 -6.32 3.87 -5.76
N SER A 14 -5.74 4.67 -4.88
CA SER A 14 -4.32 4.69 -4.56
C SER A 14 -4.11 5.38 -3.20
N SER A 15 -2.86 5.41 -2.74
CA SER A 15 -2.43 6.15 -1.55
C SER A 15 -2.36 7.66 -1.83
N GLY A 16 -2.39 8.48 -0.78
CA GLY A 16 -2.67 9.93 -0.89
C GLY A 16 -1.52 10.77 -1.45
N GLU A 17 -0.28 10.28 -1.40
CA GLU A 17 0.92 10.97 -1.87
C GLU A 17 0.87 11.31 -3.37
N VAL A 18 0.21 10.48 -4.17
CA VAL A 18 0.07 10.68 -5.62
C VAL A 18 -0.64 11.99 -5.96
N MET A 19 -1.43 12.54 -5.03
CA MET A 19 -2.11 13.82 -5.19
C MET A 19 -1.12 14.94 -5.47
N LYS A 20 0.05 14.90 -4.81
CA LYS A 20 1.16 15.85 -5.02
C LYS A 20 2.17 15.31 -6.02
N ASP A 21 2.70 14.10 -5.80
CA ASP A 21 3.85 13.57 -6.54
C ASP A 21 3.57 13.37 -8.03
N MET A 22 2.33 13.02 -8.35
CA MET A 22 1.86 12.85 -9.73
C MET A 22 0.86 13.93 -10.16
N ASN A 23 0.70 14.96 -9.32
CA ASN A 23 -0.19 16.10 -9.55
C ASN A 23 -1.66 15.71 -9.79
N TYR A 24 -2.13 14.63 -9.15
CA TYR A 24 -3.53 14.23 -9.26
C TYR A 24 -4.49 15.26 -8.66
N ALA A 25 -4.03 16.15 -7.77
CA ALA A 25 -4.82 17.26 -7.21
C ALA A 25 -5.38 18.23 -8.27
N VAL A 26 -4.80 18.28 -9.47
CA VAL A 26 -5.35 19.06 -10.60
C VAL A 26 -6.64 18.44 -11.13
N TYR A 27 -6.73 17.11 -11.15
CA TYR A 27 -7.83 16.37 -11.77
C TYR A 27 -8.86 15.87 -10.75
N CYS A 28 -8.40 15.39 -9.59
CA CYS A 28 -9.20 14.78 -8.55
C CYS A 28 -9.43 15.78 -7.42
N LYS A 29 -10.63 16.37 -7.34
CA LYS A 29 -10.96 17.39 -6.32
C LYS A 29 -11.54 16.84 -5.02
N HIS A 30 -11.79 15.54 -4.97
CA HIS A 30 -12.32 14.85 -3.80
C HIS A 30 -11.48 13.61 -3.51
N VAL A 31 -11.04 13.47 -2.25
CA VAL A 31 -10.38 12.29 -1.72
C VAL A 31 -11.28 11.68 -0.66
N VAL A 32 -11.50 10.37 -0.75
CA VAL A 32 -12.21 9.59 0.27
C VAL A 32 -11.21 8.62 0.90
N GLU A 33 -10.86 8.85 2.16
CA GLU A 33 -10.03 7.96 2.96
C GLU A 33 -10.82 6.70 3.33
N ALA A 34 -10.68 5.68 2.49
CA ALA A 34 -11.44 4.43 2.59
C ALA A 34 -10.70 3.30 3.33
N ARG A 35 -9.43 3.50 3.72
CA ARG A 35 -8.58 2.50 4.40
C ARG A 35 -8.63 1.12 3.74
N LEU A 36 -8.51 1.11 2.42
CA LEU A 36 -8.44 -0.08 1.58
C LEU A 36 -7.04 -0.74 1.69
N PRO A 37 -6.84 -1.96 1.13
CA PRO A 37 -5.55 -2.63 1.18
C PRO A 37 -4.41 -1.79 0.62
N VAL A 38 -3.21 -2.01 1.16
CA VAL A 38 -1.96 -1.42 0.65
C VAL A 38 -1.42 -2.22 -0.53
N ILE A 39 -0.59 -1.58 -1.36
CA ILE A 39 0.20 -2.26 -2.38
C ILE A 39 1.54 -2.63 -1.75
N SER A 40 1.85 -3.93 -1.70
CA SER A 40 3.13 -4.43 -1.19
C SER A 40 4.22 -4.34 -2.26
N PHE A 41 5.39 -3.84 -1.87
CA PHE A 41 6.58 -3.77 -2.72
C PHE A 41 7.68 -4.68 -2.18
N ALA A 42 8.46 -5.28 -3.08
CA ALA A 42 9.67 -6.01 -2.73
C ALA A 42 10.84 -5.43 -3.53
N VAL A 43 11.91 -5.07 -2.83
CA VAL A 43 13.19 -4.73 -3.46
C VAL A 43 13.92 -6.04 -3.71
N VAL A 44 14.16 -6.37 -4.99
CA VAL A 44 14.78 -7.64 -5.38
C VAL A 44 16.11 -7.41 -6.08
N MET A 45 17.10 -8.24 -5.76
CA MET A 45 18.43 -8.21 -6.39
C MET A 45 18.62 -9.43 -7.28
N ASN A 46 19.32 -9.25 -8.41
CA ASN A 46 19.73 -10.38 -9.24
C ASN A 46 20.62 -11.33 -8.43
N LYS A 47 20.29 -12.62 -8.43
CA LYS A 47 21.00 -13.64 -7.63
C LYS A 47 22.50 -13.71 -7.93
N LYS A 48 22.93 -13.69 -9.20
CA LYS A 48 24.36 -13.76 -9.54
C LYS A 48 25.12 -12.54 -9.02
N LYS A 49 24.46 -11.38 -8.99
CA LYS A 49 25.06 -10.15 -8.43
C LYS A 49 25.15 -10.22 -6.92
N TRP A 50 24.08 -10.64 -6.24
CA TRP A 50 24.10 -10.89 -4.80
C TRP A 50 25.22 -11.86 -4.41
N ASP A 51 25.28 -13.03 -5.08
CA ASP A 51 26.26 -14.06 -4.80
C ASP A 51 27.72 -13.58 -5.01
N SER A 52 27.93 -12.61 -5.90
CA SER A 52 29.25 -12.01 -6.17
C SER A 52 29.70 -10.95 -5.17
N LEU A 53 28.83 -10.51 -4.27
CA LEU A 53 29.18 -9.53 -3.24
C LEU A 53 30.10 -10.15 -2.18
N PRO A 54 31.07 -9.40 -1.64
CA PRO A 54 31.77 -9.75 -0.41
C PRO A 54 30.80 -9.98 0.76
N GLU A 55 31.20 -10.82 1.71
CA GLU A 55 30.32 -11.22 2.82
C GLU A 55 29.98 -10.05 3.76
N ASP A 56 30.95 -9.17 4.02
CA ASP A 56 30.74 -7.95 4.80
C ASP A 56 29.73 -7.01 4.13
N VAL A 57 29.70 -6.96 2.79
CA VAL A 57 28.72 -6.17 2.05
C VAL A 57 27.33 -6.81 2.10
N LYS A 58 27.22 -8.14 2.01
CA LYS A 58 25.93 -8.84 2.17
C LYS A 58 25.34 -8.58 3.55
N GLN A 59 26.17 -8.66 4.59
CA GLN A 59 25.75 -8.38 5.96
C GLN A 59 25.14 -6.98 6.10
N VAL A 60 25.71 -5.96 5.45
CA VAL A 60 25.12 -4.60 5.46
C VAL A 60 23.70 -4.59 4.88
N PHE A 61 23.43 -5.33 3.80
CA PHE A 61 22.07 -5.43 3.25
C PHE A 61 21.12 -6.20 4.18
N ASP A 62 21.61 -7.30 4.76
CA ASP A 62 20.84 -8.13 5.70
C ASP A 62 20.57 -7.44 7.04
N ASP A 63 21.38 -6.45 7.43
CA ASP A 63 21.10 -5.62 8.61
C ASP A 63 20.13 -4.48 8.26
N LEU A 64 20.20 -3.96 7.03
CA LEU A 64 19.42 -2.80 6.58
C LEU A 64 17.97 -3.12 6.22
N TYR A 65 17.62 -4.37 5.85
CA TYR A 65 16.30 -4.63 5.24
C TYR A 65 15.12 -4.21 6.13
N PHE A 66 15.20 -4.44 7.45
CA PHE A 66 14.13 -4.12 8.37
C PHE A 66 14.04 -2.61 8.62
N GLU A 67 15.18 -1.97 8.89
CA GLU A 67 15.27 -0.52 9.07
C GLU A 67 14.78 0.22 7.82
N GLN A 68 15.13 -0.25 6.63
CA GLN A 68 14.68 0.32 5.37
C GLN A 68 13.15 0.20 5.21
N ALA A 69 12.56 -0.93 5.60
CA ALA A 69 11.12 -1.14 5.52
C ALA A 69 10.37 -0.22 6.49
N GLU A 70 10.83 -0.12 7.74
CA GLU A 70 10.28 0.77 8.75
C GLU A 70 10.41 2.24 8.35
N TRP A 71 11.60 2.64 7.91
CA TRP A 71 11.87 4.00 7.43
C TRP A 71 10.98 4.38 6.26
N THR A 72 10.81 3.47 5.29
CA THR A 72 9.95 3.72 4.12
C THR A 72 8.50 3.90 4.54
N GLY A 73 8.00 3.06 5.47
CA GLY A 73 6.65 3.21 6.01
C GLY A 73 6.44 4.56 6.69
N ALA A 74 7.33 4.93 7.61
CA ALA A 74 7.26 6.21 8.32
C ALA A 74 7.37 7.43 7.38
N TYR A 75 8.25 7.35 6.38
CA TYR A 75 8.37 8.37 5.35
C TYR A 75 7.07 8.54 4.56
N VAL A 76 6.48 7.44 4.08
CA VAL A 76 5.25 7.50 3.26
C VAL A 76 4.08 8.01 4.09
N ASP A 77 3.93 7.58 5.34
CA ASP A 77 2.87 8.06 6.23
C ASP A 77 2.94 9.59 6.38
N GLN A 78 4.12 10.13 6.70
CA GLN A 78 4.30 11.58 6.82
C GLN A 78 4.08 12.31 5.48
N HIS A 79 4.58 11.73 4.39
CA HIS A 79 4.49 12.35 3.07
C HIS A 79 3.05 12.39 2.53
N VAL A 80 2.21 11.41 2.89
CA VAL A 80 0.76 11.46 2.61
C VAL A 80 0.10 12.64 3.30
N GLU A 81 0.39 12.88 4.59
CA GLU A 81 -0.14 14.03 5.32
C GLU A 81 0.23 15.35 4.63
N ASP A 82 1.52 15.50 4.28
CA ASP A 82 2.04 16.68 3.59
C ASP A 82 1.40 16.88 2.20
N ALA A 83 1.23 15.80 1.44
CA ALA A 83 0.63 15.83 0.12
C ALA A 83 -0.85 16.23 0.17
N LEU A 84 -1.61 15.73 1.15
CA LEU A 84 -3.02 16.08 1.33
C LEU A 84 -3.18 17.52 1.85
N ALA A 85 -2.31 17.98 2.74
CA ALA A 85 -2.28 19.37 3.20
C ALA A 85 -2.01 20.34 2.02
N TRP A 86 -0.96 20.06 1.25
CA TRP A 86 -0.63 20.81 0.03
C TRP A 86 -1.78 20.82 -0.97
N SER A 87 -2.45 19.68 -1.17
CA SER A 87 -3.58 19.56 -2.11
C SER A 87 -4.80 20.39 -1.68
N LYS A 88 -5.08 20.46 -0.38
CA LYS A 88 -6.14 21.32 0.18
C LYS A 88 -5.82 22.80 -0.07
N GLU A 89 -4.61 23.22 0.28
CA GLU A 89 -4.16 24.61 0.21
C GLU A 89 -4.07 25.14 -1.22
N THR A 90 -3.45 24.38 -2.12
CA THR A 90 -3.09 24.86 -3.47
C THR A 90 -4.13 24.56 -4.53
N HIS A 91 -4.95 23.52 -4.31
CA HIS A 91 -5.87 23.00 -5.33
C HIS A 91 -7.32 22.87 -4.85
N GLY A 92 -7.62 23.25 -3.60
CA GLY A 92 -8.97 23.20 -3.04
C GLY A 92 -9.54 21.80 -2.92
N VAL A 93 -8.67 20.78 -2.77
CA VAL A 93 -9.12 19.39 -2.65
C VAL A 93 -9.90 19.21 -1.34
N THR A 94 -11.07 18.57 -1.42
CA THR A 94 -11.83 18.16 -0.24
C THR A 94 -11.45 16.74 0.15
N VAL A 95 -11.14 16.52 1.43
CA VAL A 95 -10.85 15.19 1.97
C VAL A 95 -11.97 14.80 2.93
N SER A 96 -12.52 13.61 2.74
CA SER A 96 -13.49 12.99 3.66
C SER A 96 -13.04 11.57 4.01
N SER A 97 -13.63 10.99 5.04
CA SER A 97 -13.34 9.63 5.49
C SER A 97 -14.64 8.84 5.63
N LEU A 98 -14.57 7.52 5.49
CA LEU A 98 -15.70 6.64 5.75
C LEU A 98 -15.94 6.51 7.26
N ASN A 99 -17.21 6.45 7.67
CA ASN A 99 -17.56 6.11 9.06
C ASN A 99 -17.46 4.58 9.31
N ASP A 100 -17.55 4.17 10.56
CA ASP A 100 -17.36 2.76 10.95
C ASP A 100 -18.36 1.80 10.27
N GLU A 101 -19.62 2.22 10.10
CA GLU A 101 -20.65 1.42 9.42
C GLU A 101 -20.30 1.22 7.94
N GLN A 102 -19.83 2.27 7.27
CA GLN A 102 -19.39 2.22 5.88
C GLN A 102 -18.14 1.35 5.74
N ILE A 103 -17.17 1.47 6.64
CA ILE A 103 -15.97 0.62 6.67
C ILE A 103 -16.37 -0.85 6.84
N ALA A 104 -17.28 -1.16 7.76
CA ALA A 104 -17.78 -2.51 7.97
C ALA A 104 -18.49 -3.06 6.71
N ALA A 105 -19.32 -2.24 6.05
CA ALA A 105 -19.98 -2.61 4.81
C ALA A 105 -18.98 -2.88 3.66
N VAL A 106 -17.92 -2.08 3.55
CA VAL A 106 -16.82 -2.30 2.59
C VAL A 106 -16.10 -3.62 2.90
N LYS A 107 -15.71 -3.86 4.16
CA LYS A 107 -15.06 -5.12 4.58
C LYS A 107 -15.90 -6.35 4.22
N ALA A 108 -17.21 -6.31 4.50
CA ALA A 108 -18.11 -7.40 4.17
C ALA A 108 -18.18 -7.66 2.65
N LYS A 109 -18.19 -6.61 1.82
CA LYS A 109 -18.17 -6.74 0.35
C LYS A 109 -16.85 -7.28 -0.20
N LEU A 110 -15.74 -7.08 0.52
CA LEU A 110 -14.42 -7.57 0.12
C LEU A 110 -14.13 -9.00 0.61
N ALA A 111 -14.91 -9.53 1.57
CA ALA A 111 -14.71 -10.88 2.10
C ALA A 111 -14.60 -12.00 1.02
N PRO A 112 -15.40 -12.00 -0.07
CA PRO A 112 -15.26 -13.00 -1.12
C PRO A 112 -13.90 -13.00 -1.83
N ILE A 113 -13.19 -11.86 -1.84
CA ILE A 113 -11.83 -11.75 -2.41
C ILE A 113 -10.84 -12.52 -1.54
N MET A 114 -10.99 -12.47 -0.21
CA MET A 114 -10.17 -13.23 0.73
C MET A 114 -10.43 -14.74 0.61
N ASP A 115 -11.70 -15.14 0.49
CA ASP A 115 -12.05 -16.54 0.27
C ASP A 115 -11.46 -17.08 -1.04
N ALA A 116 -11.52 -16.28 -2.10
CA ALA A 116 -10.91 -16.62 -3.38
C ALA A 116 -9.38 -16.73 -3.27
N TYR A 117 -8.74 -15.86 -2.48
CA TYR A 117 -7.31 -15.92 -2.20
C TYR A 117 -6.93 -17.24 -1.51
N VAL A 118 -7.63 -17.63 -0.43
CA VAL A 118 -7.37 -18.88 0.29
C VAL A 118 -7.47 -20.09 -0.65
N LYS A 119 -8.53 -20.14 -1.47
CA LYS A 119 -8.71 -21.22 -2.45
C LYS A 119 -7.59 -21.25 -3.50
N ARG A 120 -7.15 -20.09 -3.98
CA ARG A 120 -6.09 -19.99 -4.99
C ARG A 120 -4.74 -20.46 -4.45
N VAL A 121 -4.37 -20.04 -3.24
CA VAL A 121 -3.05 -20.41 -2.68
C VAL A 121 -3.00 -21.87 -2.23
N ALA A 122 -4.14 -22.46 -1.85
CA ALA A 122 -4.25 -23.89 -1.56
C ALA A 122 -3.88 -24.77 -2.77
N GLN A 123 -4.15 -24.33 -4.00
CA GLN A 123 -3.73 -25.02 -5.23
C GLN A 123 -2.20 -25.13 -5.38
N ASN A 124 -1.46 -24.29 -4.65
CA ASN A 124 0.00 -24.29 -4.60
C ASN A 124 0.54 -24.88 -3.29
N GLY A 125 -0.30 -25.59 -2.52
CA GLY A 125 0.09 -26.23 -1.26
C GLY A 125 0.29 -25.25 -0.09
N ILE A 126 -0.19 -24.01 -0.19
CA ILE A 126 -0.08 -22.99 0.86
C ILE A 126 -1.37 -22.99 1.68
N ASP A 127 -1.23 -23.06 3.01
CA ASP A 127 -2.34 -22.85 3.94
C ASP A 127 -2.65 -21.34 4.07
N GLY A 128 -3.53 -20.87 3.18
CA GLY A 128 -3.92 -19.47 3.12
C GLY A 128 -4.66 -18.98 4.37
N GLN A 129 -5.42 -19.85 5.04
CA GLN A 129 -6.14 -19.46 6.25
C GLN A 129 -5.15 -19.21 7.39
N LYS A 130 -4.22 -20.14 7.60
CA LYS A 130 -3.17 -19.98 8.60
C LYS A 130 -2.32 -18.72 8.38
N LEU A 131 -2.03 -18.37 7.12
CA LEU A 131 -1.33 -17.12 6.78
C LEU A 131 -2.13 -15.88 7.16
N ILE A 132 -3.44 -15.86 6.88
CA ILE A 132 -4.32 -14.74 7.24
C ILE A 132 -4.40 -14.59 8.75
N ASP A 133 -4.59 -15.70 9.47
CA ASP A 133 -4.68 -15.70 10.93
C ASP A 133 -3.39 -15.17 11.58
N PHE A 134 -2.22 -15.60 11.07
CA PHE A 134 -0.92 -15.10 11.49
C PHE A 134 -0.79 -13.57 11.36
N LEU A 135 -1.25 -13.01 10.24
CA LEU A 135 -1.21 -11.57 9.99
C LEU A 135 -2.21 -10.80 10.87
N GLN A 136 -3.41 -11.34 11.07
CA GLN A 136 -4.47 -10.67 11.85
C GLN A 136 -4.21 -10.70 13.36
N ASN A 137 -3.57 -11.75 13.86
CA ASN A 137 -3.21 -11.90 15.27
C ASN A 137 -1.97 -11.09 15.65
N GLY A 138 -1.34 -10.39 14.71
CA GLY A 138 -0.15 -9.57 14.94
C GLY A 138 1.14 -10.36 15.11
N GLU A 139 1.13 -11.66 14.85
CA GLU A 139 2.32 -12.53 14.93
C GLU A 139 3.34 -12.21 13.81
N GLY A 140 2.92 -11.47 12.78
CA GLY A 140 3.79 -10.93 11.73
C GLY A 140 4.46 -9.58 12.04
N ASN A 141 4.16 -8.93 13.16
CA ASN A 141 4.67 -7.59 13.50
C ASN A 141 6.02 -7.61 14.23
N GLY A 142 6.92 -8.53 13.86
CA GLY A 142 8.33 -8.51 14.29
C GLY A 142 8.55 -8.46 15.82
N LYS A 143 7.65 -9.05 16.61
CA LYS A 143 7.83 -9.29 18.05
C LYS A 143 7.82 -10.78 18.35
#